data_AF-A0A183C365-F1
#
_entry.id   AF-A0A183C365-F1
#
_cell.length_a   1.000
_cell.length_b   1.000
_cell.length_c   1.000
_cell.angle_alpha   90.00
_cell.angle_beta   90.00
_cell.angle_gamma   90.00
#
_symmetry.space_group_name_H-M   'P 1'
#
loop_
_entity.id
_entity.type
_entity.pdbx_description
1 polymer ?
#
loop_
_entity_poly.entity_id
_entity_poly.type
_entity_poly.pdbx_seq_one_letter_code
_entity_poly.pdbx_strand_id
1 'polypeptide(L)'
;MYAKSCHFCWLIAGIIHISLITRALAQRTHDIQALVDDAIDWAHNVFIIMRTPAHYGRSDVAQFAPFTLFPSPFPRKFYDQAMAVQKAMSLLYFRIACDFDFLKMAYKDVIQSDKSVRQFMELLEEIKKEGIKQPLALFLQRSDYMIHESYDEQTNKQKLELKQIEVNGASIGTACLSQQVRLLHKRVLQKAGVSDAFIESVLPENQSSKEMDRMIYQAWLTYGDPNAIILFMDGKKSSWHFVQSHEHYELERLTNGKAKIVHLDCNSEFKNLTMDEDFTLRLDGRPVAVAYKNMIFLGYTSTPEEYHYIRMIERSKAIKVSSLFLEFSTSKKVQQLLAMPGMVERFFPDPSEAQMVADIRNTFAKLWGLENDNEQTRRVIEDAIAHPERYVLKPNKEGGGKNFWGQDIADKLKTFTQTERAAHILMERLNPLSTKNFLVRPNKETLFSDVVNEIGIYGFIFGNLEDGTVVHYEQNGHVIRSKLADKNEGGISAGSGAIDSPYLYN
;
A
#
# COMPACT_ATOMS: atom_id res chain seq x y z
N MET A 1 15.64 48.54 -25.78
CA MET A 1 16.70 47.66 -26.30
C MET A 1 17.39 47.05 -25.08
N TYR A 2 17.51 45.71 -25.04
CA TYR A 2 18.05 44.87 -23.96
C TYR A 2 17.22 44.67 -22.67
N ALA A 3 16.60 43.48 -22.56
CA ALA A 3 16.61 42.59 -21.38
C ALA A 3 15.67 41.39 -21.64
N LYS A 4 16.02 40.54 -22.61
CA LYS A 4 15.43 39.21 -22.81
C LYS A 4 16.56 38.20 -22.63
N SER A 5 16.70 37.62 -21.44
CA SER A 5 17.46 36.36 -21.22
C SER A 5 17.68 36.12 -19.73
N CYS A 6 16.78 35.38 -19.05
CA CYS A 6 17.13 34.47 -17.94
C CYS A 6 15.91 33.70 -17.39
N HIS A 7 15.15 33.01 -18.25
CA HIS A 7 13.91 32.31 -17.82
C HIS A 7 13.78 30.84 -18.20
N PHE A 8 14.83 30.16 -18.70
CA PHE A 8 14.62 28.85 -19.34
C PHE A 8 15.74 27.80 -19.23
N CYS A 9 16.63 27.84 -18.22
CA CYS A 9 17.87 27.03 -18.30
C CYS A 9 18.22 26.06 -17.17
N TRP A 10 17.49 25.93 -16.06
CA TRP A 10 17.93 24.99 -14.99
C TRP A 10 16.88 24.00 -14.44
N LEU A 11 15.58 24.25 -14.56
CA LEU A 11 14.54 23.25 -14.22
C LEU A 11 14.14 22.34 -15.40
N ILE A 12 14.38 22.84 -16.61
CA ILE A 12 14.04 22.16 -17.85
C ILE A 12 15.07 21.06 -18.15
N ALA A 13 16.30 21.18 -17.65
CA ALA A 13 17.38 20.26 -17.94
C ALA A 13 17.09 18.83 -17.47
N GLY A 14 16.47 18.60 -16.29
CA GLY A 14 16.21 17.24 -15.76
C GLY A 14 14.99 16.54 -16.39
N ILE A 15 13.87 17.26 -16.54
CA ILE A 15 12.63 16.73 -17.15
C ILE A 15 12.79 16.57 -18.67
N ILE A 16 13.50 17.49 -19.34
CA ILE A 16 13.88 17.33 -20.75
C ILE A 16 14.98 16.26 -20.91
N HIS A 17 15.97 16.15 -20.01
CA HIS A 17 17.00 15.10 -20.17
C HIS A 17 16.40 13.70 -20.16
N ILE A 18 15.41 13.42 -19.32
CA ILE A 18 14.94 12.05 -19.15
C ILE A 18 13.83 11.68 -20.14
N SER A 19 12.97 12.63 -20.54
CA SER A 19 12.14 12.46 -21.76
C SER A 19 13.01 12.25 -23.00
N LEU A 20 14.15 12.95 -23.08
CA LEU A 20 15.18 12.69 -24.08
C LEU A 20 15.89 11.36 -23.85
N ILE A 21 16.07 10.84 -22.64
CA ILE A 21 16.66 9.51 -22.39
C ILE A 21 15.68 8.42 -22.80
N THR A 22 14.41 8.46 -22.41
CA THR A 22 13.41 7.47 -22.89
C THR A 22 13.29 7.52 -24.41
N ARG A 23 13.30 8.72 -25.02
CA ARG A 23 13.33 8.89 -26.48
C ARG A 23 14.66 8.49 -27.12
N ALA A 24 15.81 8.75 -26.50
CA ALA A 24 17.13 8.45 -27.04
C ALA A 24 17.48 6.97 -26.87
N LEU A 25 17.05 6.34 -25.78
CA LEU A 25 17.10 4.89 -25.58
C LEU A 25 16.18 4.23 -26.61
N ALA A 26 14.96 4.75 -26.79
CA ALA A 26 14.06 4.31 -27.86
C ALA A 26 14.62 4.51 -29.27
N GLN A 27 15.41 5.56 -29.51
CA GLN A 27 16.05 5.83 -30.81
C GLN A 27 17.35 5.03 -31.02
N ARG A 28 18.05 4.65 -29.94
CA ARG A 28 19.24 3.78 -29.98
C ARG A 28 18.88 2.33 -30.26
N THR A 29 17.70 1.90 -29.83
CA THR A 29 17.11 0.64 -30.28
C THR A 29 16.38 0.87 -31.59
N HIS A 30 16.85 0.25 -32.69
CA HIS A 30 16.19 0.39 -33.99
C HIS A 30 14.74 -0.15 -34.01
N ASP A 31 14.27 -0.80 -32.94
CA ASP A 31 12.93 -1.35 -32.82
C ASP A 31 12.43 -1.37 -31.35
N ILE A 32 11.51 -0.46 -30.98
CA ILE A 32 10.83 -0.47 -29.67
C ILE A 32 9.96 -1.73 -29.51
N GLN A 33 9.38 -2.25 -30.60
CA GLN A 33 8.56 -3.45 -30.53
C GLN A 33 9.41 -4.65 -30.11
N ALA A 34 10.64 -4.77 -30.64
CA ALA A 34 11.57 -5.82 -30.21
C ALA A 34 11.93 -5.74 -28.71
N LEU A 35 12.04 -4.53 -28.14
CA LEU A 35 12.22 -4.37 -26.69
C LEU A 35 10.98 -4.79 -25.89
N VAL A 36 9.78 -4.43 -26.39
CA VAL A 36 8.51 -4.82 -25.77
C VAL A 36 8.36 -6.33 -25.77
N ASP A 37 8.60 -6.98 -26.91
CA ASP A 37 8.49 -8.44 -27.05
C ASP A 37 9.48 -9.15 -26.11
N ASP A 38 10.73 -8.70 -26.06
CA ASP A 38 11.73 -9.23 -25.13
C ASP A 38 11.35 -9.01 -23.65
N ALA A 39 10.76 -7.87 -23.31
CA ALA A 39 10.31 -7.58 -21.95
C ALA A 39 9.10 -8.44 -21.55
N ILE A 40 8.19 -8.72 -22.49
CA ILE A 40 7.05 -9.63 -22.27
C ILE A 40 7.55 -11.06 -22.04
N ASP A 41 8.46 -11.55 -22.90
CA ASP A 41 9.06 -12.87 -22.74
C ASP A 41 9.83 -12.99 -21.41
N TRP A 42 10.59 -11.96 -21.05
CA TRP A 42 11.26 -11.88 -19.76
C TRP A 42 10.27 -11.93 -18.60
N ALA A 43 9.20 -11.12 -18.66
CA ALA A 43 8.16 -11.08 -17.63
C ALA A 43 7.55 -12.47 -17.35
N HIS A 44 7.31 -13.27 -18.39
CA HIS A 44 6.88 -14.66 -18.25
C HIS A 44 7.93 -15.55 -17.58
N ASN A 45 9.21 -15.39 -17.91
CA ASN A 45 10.31 -16.20 -17.37
C ASN A 45 10.72 -15.84 -15.93
N VAL A 46 10.49 -14.60 -15.49
CA VAL A 46 10.81 -14.14 -14.13
C VAL A 46 9.56 -13.89 -13.27
N PHE A 47 8.44 -14.54 -13.62
CA PHE A 47 7.25 -14.57 -12.78
C PHE A 47 6.57 -13.18 -12.57
N ILE A 48 6.73 -12.25 -13.51
CA ILE A 48 5.88 -11.05 -13.56
C ILE A 48 4.56 -11.43 -14.26
N ILE A 49 3.82 -12.35 -13.65
CA ILE A 49 2.64 -13.00 -14.22
C ILE A 49 1.45 -13.02 -13.26
N MET A 50 0.27 -13.16 -13.84
CA MET A 50 -1.02 -13.24 -13.16
C MET A 50 -1.91 -14.27 -13.86
N ARG A 51 -2.85 -14.87 -13.13
CA ARG A 51 -3.92 -15.65 -13.77
C ARG A 51 -4.74 -14.74 -14.68
N THR A 52 -5.20 -15.30 -15.80
CA THR A 52 -6.03 -14.53 -16.73
C THR A 52 -7.42 -14.25 -16.13
N PRO A 53 -8.08 -13.13 -16.49
CA PRO A 53 -9.43 -12.84 -16.01
C PRO A 53 -10.48 -13.90 -16.34
N ALA A 54 -10.27 -14.65 -17.43
CA ALA A 54 -11.14 -15.75 -17.84
C ALA A 54 -10.98 -16.99 -16.94
N HIS A 55 -9.86 -17.11 -16.22
CA HIS A 55 -9.46 -18.36 -15.57
C HIS A 55 -8.86 -18.15 -14.15
N TYR A 56 -9.50 -17.35 -13.30
CA TYR A 56 -9.02 -17.12 -11.92
C TYR A 56 -8.82 -18.38 -11.07
N GLY A 57 -9.47 -19.49 -11.42
CA GLY A 57 -9.42 -20.72 -10.63
C GLY A 57 -8.40 -21.77 -11.03
N ARG A 58 -7.60 -21.52 -12.08
CA ARG A 58 -6.59 -22.47 -12.59
C ARG A 58 -5.35 -21.76 -13.10
N SER A 59 -4.21 -22.44 -13.12
CA SER A 59 -2.90 -21.84 -13.45
C SER A 59 -2.31 -22.36 -14.76
N ASP A 60 -3.07 -23.11 -15.56
CA ASP A 60 -2.62 -23.69 -16.84
C ASP A 60 -2.24 -22.62 -17.86
N VAL A 61 -2.89 -21.45 -17.78
CA VAL A 61 -2.63 -20.29 -18.63
C VAL A 61 -2.44 -19.07 -17.74
N ALA A 62 -1.34 -18.36 -17.94
CA ALA A 62 -1.03 -17.09 -17.28
C ALA A 62 -0.81 -15.99 -18.33
N GLN A 63 -0.97 -14.75 -17.91
CA GLN A 63 -0.57 -13.57 -18.67
C GLN A 63 0.41 -12.76 -17.84
N PHE A 64 1.25 -11.94 -18.46
CA PHE A 64 2.09 -11.01 -17.70
C PHE A 64 1.25 -9.99 -16.91
N ALA A 65 1.73 -9.58 -15.74
CA ALA A 65 1.13 -8.46 -15.01
C ALA A 65 1.50 -7.14 -15.72
N PRO A 66 0.61 -6.15 -15.84
CA PRO A 66 0.94 -4.90 -16.54
C PRO A 66 2.14 -4.18 -15.93
N PHE A 67 3.07 -3.73 -16.76
CA PHE A 67 4.31 -3.04 -16.35
C PHE A 67 4.61 -1.84 -17.26
N THR A 68 5.46 -0.93 -16.81
CA THR A 68 6.07 0.11 -17.66
C THR A 68 7.32 -0.44 -18.34
N LEU A 69 7.59 -0.10 -19.60
CA LEU A 69 8.76 -0.67 -20.30
C LEU A 69 10.09 -0.22 -19.68
N PHE A 70 10.17 1.05 -19.28
CA PHE A 70 11.35 1.64 -18.65
C PHE A 70 11.04 2.01 -17.20
N PRO A 71 12.06 2.05 -16.31
CA PRO A 71 11.88 2.57 -14.96
C PRO A 71 11.52 4.06 -15.02
N SER A 72 10.44 4.47 -14.34
CA SER A 72 10.01 5.86 -14.39
C SER A 72 10.92 6.80 -13.62
N PRO A 73 11.16 8.03 -14.11
CA PRO A 73 12.02 9.00 -13.45
C PRO A 73 11.48 9.42 -12.09
N PHE A 74 12.32 9.39 -11.06
CA PHE A 74 11.96 9.79 -9.71
C PHE A 74 13.12 10.58 -9.04
N PRO A 75 12.89 11.81 -8.54
CA PRO A 75 13.91 12.57 -7.83
C PRO A 75 14.45 11.81 -6.61
N ARG A 76 15.77 11.62 -6.56
CA ARG A 76 16.48 10.93 -5.48
C ARG A 76 16.15 11.52 -4.12
N LYS A 77 16.11 12.85 -4.00
CA LYS A 77 15.74 13.55 -2.77
C LYS A 77 14.41 13.05 -2.18
N PHE A 78 13.39 12.86 -3.00
CA PHE A 78 12.07 12.43 -2.53
C PHE A 78 12.02 10.91 -2.28
N TYR A 79 12.81 10.13 -3.01
CA TYR A 79 12.98 8.71 -2.74
C TYR A 79 13.62 8.50 -1.36
N ASP A 80 14.73 9.18 -1.11
CA ASP A 80 15.45 9.12 0.17
C ASP A 80 14.57 9.63 1.32
N GLN A 81 13.78 10.69 1.09
CA GLN A 81 12.80 11.18 2.07
C GLN A 81 11.74 10.13 2.40
N ALA A 82 11.18 9.44 1.40
CA ALA A 82 10.17 8.40 1.58
C ALA A 82 10.72 7.18 2.34
N MET A 83 11.96 6.78 2.01
CA MET A 83 12.66 5.70 2.70
C MET A 83 12.94 6.06 4.17
N ALA A 84 13.47 7.26 4.42
CA ALA A 84 13.84 7.70 5.77
C ALA A 84 12.66 7.80 6.74
N VAL A 85 11.50 8.28 6.27
CA VAL A 85 10.31 8.45 7.14
C VAL A 85 9.61 7.12 7.46
N GLN A 86 9.89 6.04 6.73
CA GLN A 86 9.12 4.80 6.85
C GLN A 86 9.17 4.21 8.26
N LYS A 87 10.30 4.31 8.98
CA LYS A 87 10.39 3.81 10.37
C LYS A 87 9.46 4.55 11.30
N ALA A 88 9.49 5.88 11.23
CA ALA A 88 8.58 6.74 11.98
C ALA A 88 7.11 6.42 11.65
N MET A 89 6.80 6.24 10.36
CA MET A 89 5.45 5.90 9.91
C MET A 89 4.99 4.53 10.43
N SER A 90 5.84 3.49 10.36
CA SER A 90 5.52 2.17 10.91
C SER A 90 5.29 2.20 12.41
N LEU A 91 6.13 2.93 13.16
CA LEU A 91 5.97 3.10 14.60
C LEU A 91 4.67 3.83 14.95
N LEU A 92 4.31 4.88 14.19
CA LEU A 92 3.07 5.63 14.42
C LEU A 92 1.86 4.70 14.38
N TYR A 93 1.68 3.96 13.29
CA TYR A 93 0.52 3.09 13.10
C TYR A 93 0.53 1.87 14.04
N PHE A 94 1.70 1.35 14.37
CA PHE A 94 1.83 0.31 15.40
C PHE A 94 1.39 0.81 16.79
N ARG A 95 1.82 2.03 17.19
CA ARG A 95 1.42 2.64 18.47
C ARG A 95 -0.07 2.99 18.50
N ILE A 96 -0.65 3.41 17.38
CA ILE A 96 -2.10 3.61 17.24
C ILE A 96 -2.85 2.31 17.50
N ALA A 97 -2.37 1.18 16.95
CA ALA A 97 -3.01 -0.12 17.16
C ALA A 97 -2.98 -0.57 18.64
N CYS A 98 -2.01 -0.09 19.42
CA CYS A 98 -1.92 -0.35 20.86
C CYS A 98 -2.91 0.52 21.67
N ASP A 99 -3.28 1.70 21.18
CA ASP A 99 -4.19 2.65 21.83
C ASP A 99 -5.66 2.39 21.43
N PHE A 100 -6.29 1.44 22.11
CA PHE A 100 -7.67 1.06 21.82
C PHE A 100 -8.70 2.16 22.12
N ASP A 101 -8.41 3.05 23.09
CA ASP A 101 -9.29 4.19 23.37
C ASP A 101 -9.27 5.21 22.23
N PHE A 102 -8.10 5.44 21.62
CA PHE A 102 -8.01 6.23 20.39
C PHE A 102 -8.77 5.58 19.24
N LEU A 103 -8.66 4.26 19.03
CA LEU A 103 -9.42 3.57 17.97
C LEU A 103 -10.94 3.75 18.18
N LYS A 104 -11.46 3.53 19.39
CA LYS A 104 -12.88 3.79 19.70
C LYS A 104 -13.27 5.23 19.42
N MET A 105 -12.44 6.20 19.82
CA MET A 105 -12.67 7.62 19.54
C MET A 105 -12.72 7.89 18.03
N ALA A 106 -11.80 7.31 17.26
CA ALA A 106 -11.71 7.50 15.81
C ALA A 106 -12.94 6.98 15.06
N TYR A 107 -13.52 5.85 15.53
CA TYR A 107 -14.63 5.18 14.85
C TYR A 107 -16.01 5.46 15.44
N LYS A 108 -16.14 6.20 16.54
CA LYS A 108 -17.42 6.43 17.25
C LYS A 108 -18.58 6.90 16.36
N ASP A 109 -18.28 7.68 15.32
CA ASP A 109 -19.27 8.20 14.38
C ASP A 109 -19.39 7.30 13.14
N VAL A 110 -18.30 6.66 12.73
CA VAL A 110 -18.27 5.74 11.57
C VAL A 110 -19.13 4.50 11.81
N ILE A 111 -19.09 3.93 13.01
CA ILE A 111 -19.87 2.73 13.36
C ILE A 111 -21.38 2.95 13.23
N GLN A 112 -21.85 4.20 13.25
CA GLN A 112 -23.28 4.52 13.18
C GLN A 112 -23.86 4.22 11.80
N SER A 113 -23.10 4.42 10.71
CA SER A 113 -23.52 4.14 9.33
C SER A 113 -22.87 2.91 8.72
N ASP A 114 -21.68 2.50 9.19
CA ASP A 114 -20.98 1.32 8.67
C ASP A 114 -21.14 0.10 9.59
N LYS A 115 -21.99 -0.84 9.15
CA LYS A 115 -22.27 -2.08 9.86
C LYS A 115 -21.05 -3.00 10.00
N SER A 116 -20.17 -3.03 9.00
CA SER A 116 -18.97 -3.87 9.03
C SER A 116 -17.98 -3.33 10.05
N VAL A 117 -17.71 -2.01 10.00
CA VAL A 117 -16.83 -1.35 10.98
C VAL A 117 -17.37 -1.54 12.39
N ARG A 118 -18.69 -1.41 12.60
CA ARG A 118 -19.33 -1.68 13.89
C ARG A 118 -19.08 -3.10 14.38
N GLN A 119 -19.36 -4.10 13.53
CA GLN A 119 -19.21 -5.51 13.87
C GLN A 119 -17.78 -5.85 14.31
N PHE A 120 -16.77 -5.34 13.60
CA PHE A 120 -15.38 -5.59 13.96
C PHE A 120 -14.90 -4.75 15.15
N MET A 121 -15.42 -3.54 15.37
CA MET A 121 -15.16 -2.80 16.62
C MET A 121 -15.72 -3.52 17.85
N GLU A 122 -16.92 -4.10 17.74
CA GLU A 122 -17.51 -4.94 18.79
C GLU A 122 -16.64 -6.17 19.10
N LEU A 123 -16.07 -6.79 18.06
CA LEU A 123 -15.09 -7.88 18.22
C LEU A 123 -13.79 -7.40 18.91
N LEU A 124 -13.25 -6.25 18.53
CA LEU A 124 -12.07 -5.70 19.21
C LEU A 124 -12.34 -5.41 20.70
N GLU A 125 -13.52 -4.90 21.03
CA GLU A 125 -13.95 -4.73 22.42
C GLU A 125 -14.06 -6.07 23.15
N GLU A 126 -14.62 -7.09 22.50
CA GLU A 126 -14.72 -8.44 23.04
C GLU A 126 -13.33 -8.98 23.38
N ILE A 127 -12.37 -8.88 22.46
CA ILE A 127 -10.98 -9.34 22.65
C ILE A 127 -10.31 -8.57 23.79
N LYS A 128 -10.51 -7.25 23.90
CA LYS A 128 -9.96 -6.46 25.01
C LYS A 128 -10.58 -6.84 26.36
N LYS A 129 -11.89 -7.13 26.41
CA LYS A 129 -12.57 -7.61 27.64
C LYS A 129 -12.11 -9.01 28.03
N GLU A 130 -11.89 -9.88 27.05
CA GLU A 130 -11.38 -11.25 27.26
C GLU A 130 -9.90 -11.28 27.67
N GLY A 131 -9.13 -10.26 27.27
CA GLY A 131 -7.68 -10.20 27.40
C GLY A 131 -6.99 -10.84 26.19
N ILE A 132 -6.05 -10.12 25.59
CA ILE A 132 -5.36 -10.53 24.35
C ILE A 132 -4.56 -11.82 24.61
N LYS A 133 -4.93 -12.92 23.96
CA LYS A 133 -4.29 -14.25 24.17
C LYS A 133 -2.94 -14.41 23.50
N GLN A 134 -2.69 -13.66 22.44
CA GLN A 134 -1.39 -13.59 21.78
C GLN A 134 -1.07 -12.13 21.47
N PRO A 135 -0.24 -11.49 22.31
CA PRO A 135 0.09 -10.08 22.18
C PRO A 135 1.10 -9.80 21.06
N LEU A 136 1.91 -10.79 20.66
CA LEU A 136 2.82 -10.64 19.52
C LEU A 136 2.04 -10.64 18.21
N ALA A 137 2.32 -9.67 17.35
CA ALA A 137 1.74 -9.55 16.03
C ALA A 137 2.79 -9.05 15.03
N LEU A 138 2.62 -9.45 13.77
CA LEU A 138 3.40 -8.94 12.65
C LEU A 138 2.57 -7.91 11.90
N PHE A 139 3.06 -6.67 11.88
CA PHE A 139 2.50 -5.59 11.10
C PHE A 139 3.26 -5.46 9.78
N LEU A 140 2.62 -5.90 8.70
CA LEU A 140 3.06 -5.58 7.36
C LEU A 140 2.47 -4.23 6.98
N GLN A 141 3.31 -3.24 6.67
CA GLN A 141 2.87 -1.89 6.30
C GLN A 141 3.44 -1.47 4.94
N ARG A 142 2.64 -0.76 4.14
CA ARG A 142 3.09 0.00 2.97
C ARG A 142 2.54 1.42 3.01
N SER A 143 3.43 2.41 3.05
CA SER A 143 3.08 3.84 3.00
C SER A 143 3.26 4.35 1.58
N ASP A 144 2.18 4.87 0.98
CA ASP A 144 2.14 5.30 -0.43
C ASP A 144 2.22 6.83 -0.55
N TYR A 145 3.01 7.32 -1.50
CA TYR A 145 3.30 8.74 -1.70
C TYR A 145 3.28 9.15 -3.17
N MET A 146 2.98 10.42 -3.43
CA MET A 146 3.20 11.08 -4.71
C MET A 146 4.02 12.36 -4.50
N ILE A 147 4.74 12.78 -5.54
CA ILE A 147 5.37 14.10 -5.56
C ILE A 147 4.32 15.12 -6.00
N HIS A 148 3.86 15.92 -5.07
CA HIS A 148 2.92 17.00 -5.32
C HIS A 148 3.65 18.23 -5.87
N GLU A 149 3.24 18.66 -7.06
CA GLU A 149 3.61 19.92 -7.67
C GLU A 149 2.59 21.01 -7.30
N SER A 150 3.10 22.06 -6.66
CA SER A 150 2.37 23.30 -6.38
C SER A 150 3.17 24.50 -6.89
N TYR A 151 2.53 25.66 -6.97
CA TYR A 151 3.16 26.92 -7.35
C TYR A 151 3.05 27.89 -6.18
N ASP A 152 4.18 28.48 -5.80
CA ASP A 152 4.20 29.61 -4.88
C ASP A 152 3.65 30.83 -5.62
N GLU A 153 2.46 31.30 -5.23
CA GLU A 153 1.79 32.43 -5.87
C GLU A 153 2.59 33.74 -5.77
N GLN A 154 3.44 33.90 -4.75
CA GLN A 154 4.24 35.11 -4.54
C GLN A 154 5.52 35.09 -5.36
N THR A 155 6.19 33.95 -5.44
CA THR A 155 7.48 33.84 -6.13
C THR A 155 7.36 33.31 -7.56
N ASN A 156 6.17 32.83 -7.95
CA ASN A 156 5.88 32.11 -9.19
C ASN A 156 6.86 30.93 -9.42
N LYS A 157 7.34 30.32 -8.33
CA LYS A 157 8.25 29.17 -8.39
C LYS A 157 7.49 27.89 -8.15
N GLN A 158 7.81 26.88 -8.96
CA GLN A 158 7.36 25.52 -8.74
C GLN A 158 7.94 25.00 -7.42
N LYS A 159 7.09 24.40 -6.60
CA LYS A 159 7.43 23.72 -5.36
C LYS A 159 7.02 22.26 -5.50
N LEU A 160 7.98 21.36 -5.30
CA LEU A 160 7.77 19.92 -5.29
C LEU A 160 7.84 19.42 -3.84
N GLU A 161 6.88 18.61 -3.44
CA GLU A 161 6.81 18.04 -2.09
C GLU A 161 6.41 16.57 -2.14
N LEU A 162 7.05 15.72 -1.35
CA LEU A 162 6.58 14.36 -1.16
C LEU A 162 5.35 14.39 -0.25
N LYS A 163 4.21 13.88 -0.73
CA LYS A 163 2.95 13.85 0.00
C LYS A 163 2.36 12.44 0.05
N GLN A 164 1.96 12.03 1.24
CA GLN A 164 1.37 10.72 1.49
C GLN A 164 -0.05 10.65 0.90
N ILE A 165 -0.33 9.57 0.19
CA ILE A 165 -1.64 9.20 -0.33
C ILE A 165 -2.43 8.44 0.72
N GLU A 166 -1.84 7.37 1.25
CA GLU A 166 -2.43 6.46 2.23
C GLU A 166 -1.38 5.58 2.90
N VAL A 167 -1.78 4.91 3.98
CA VAL A 167 -1.04 3.79 4.58
C VAL A 167 -1.90 2.54 4.44
N ASN A 168 -1.29 1.42 4.07
CA ASN A 168 -1.92 0.11 3.98
C ASN A 168 -1.35 -0.78 5.08
N GLY A 169 -2.22 -1.49 5.79
CA GLY A 169 -1.84 -2.33 6.92
C GLY A 169 -2.60 -3.65 7.08
N ALA A 170 -3.49 -3.99 6.14
CA ALA A 170 -4.31 -5.20 6.17
C ALA A 170 -3.69 -6.30 5.29
N SER A 171 -4.05 -6.33 4.01
CA SER A 171 -3.43 -7.16 2.98
C SER A 171 -2.49 -6.32 2.12
N ILE A 172 -1.24 -6.72 2.05
CA ILE A 172 -0.21 -6.03 1.29
C ILE A 172 0.36 -6.97 0.24
N GLY A 173 0.00 -6.72 -1.02
CA GLY A 173 0.53 -7.47 -2.14
C GLY A 173 1.74 -6.83 -2.85
N THR A 174 2.09 -7.45 -3.98
CA THR A 174 3.04 -6.99 -5.02
C THR A 174 4.50 -6.84 -4.61
N ALA A 175 4.88 -7.21 -3.37
CA ALA A 175 6.26 -7.11 -2.89
C ALA A 175 7.24 -7.99 -3.68
N CYS A 176 6.80 -9.16 -4.17
CA CYS A 176 7.61 -10.00 -5.06
C CYS A 176 7.68 -9.43 -6.48
N LEU A 177 6.57 -8.89 -7.00
CA LEU A 177 6.55 -8.34 -8.35
C LEU A 177 7.40 -7.08 -8.48
N SER A 178 7.46 -6.22 -7.45
CA SER A 178 8.32 -5.02 -7.46
C SER A 178 9.80 -5.37 -7.54
N GLN A 179 10.23 -6.46 -6.91
CA GLN A 179 11.59 -7.00 -7.03
C GLN A 179 11.86 -7.53 -8.44
N GLN A 180 10.91 -8.23 -9.06
CA GLN A 180 11.07 -8.75 -10.42
C GLN A 180 11.05 -7.65 -11.49
N VAL A 181 10.21 -6.63 -11.35
CA VAL A 181 10.15 -5.48 -12.28
C VAL A 181 11.46 -4.71 -12.29
N ARG A 182 12.17 -4.62 -11.16
CA ARG A 182 13.54 -4.10 -11.13
C ARG A 182 14.48 -4.88 -12.07
N LEU A 183 14.40 -6.22 -12.07
CA LEU A 183 15.24 -7.05 -12.95
C LEU A 183 14.87 -6.86 -14.43
N LEU A 184 13.58 -6.74 -14.73
CA LEU A 184 13.08 -6.39 -16.07
C LEU A 184 13.66 -5.04 -16.53
N HIS A 185 13.55 -4.00 -15.69
CA HIS A 185 14.07 -2.67 -16.03
C HIS A 185 15.59 -2.62 -16.18
N LYS A 186 16.34 -3.35 -15.35
CA LYS A 186 17.79 -3.51 -15.54
C LYS A 186 18.10 -4.09 -16.93
N ARG A 187 17.39 -5.16 -17.33
CA ARG A 187 17.55 -5.79 -18.65
C ARG A 187 17.22 -4.83 -19.80
N VAL A 188 16.10 -4.11 -19.70
CA VAL A 188 15.69 -3.14 -20.74
C VAL A 188 16.75 -2.04 -20.89
N LEU A 189 17.28 -1.51 -19.78
CA LEU A 189 18.35 -0.52 -19.81
C LEU A 189 19.65 -1.07 -20.43
N GLN A 190 20.05 -2.31 -20.09
CA GLN A 190 21.22 -2.97 -20.70
C GLN A 190 21.05 -3.11 -22.22
N LYS A 191 19.87 -3.55 -22.68
CA LYS A 191 19.56 -3.66 -24.12
C LYS A 191 19.52 -2.32 -24.83
N ALA A 192 19.18 -1.26 -24.11
CA ALA A 192 19.25 0.11 -24.61
C ALA A 192 20.69 0.70 -24.56
N GLY A 193 21.70 -0.11 -24.20
CA GLY A 193 23.11 0.26 -24.23
C GLY A 193 23.58 1.05 -23.01
N VAL A 194 22.85 0.98 -21.90
CA VAL A 194 23.27 1.60 -20.63
C VAL A 194 24.20 0.65 -19.87
N SER A 195 25.30 1.16 -19.34
CA SER A 195 26.27 0.33 -18.61
C SER A 195 25.75 -0.10 -17.23
N ASP A 196 26.13 -1.30 -16.81
CA ASP A 196 25.73 -1.86 -15.51
C ASP A 196 26.07 -0.94 -14.34
N ALA A 197 27.27 -0.35 -14.34
CA ALA A 197 27.69 0.55 -13.27
C ALA A 197 26.78 1.78 -13.15
N PHE A 198 26.29 2.31 -14.27
CA PHE A 198 25.34 3.42 -14.25
C PHE A 198 23.95 2.95 -13.82
N ILE A 199 23.49 1.79 -14.31
CA ILE A 199 22.19 1.22 -13.91
C ILE A 199 22.12 1.04 -12.39
N GLU A 200 23.14 0.44 -11.76
CA GLU A 200 23.15 0.25 -10.31
C GLU A 200 23.18 1.58 -9.53
N SER A 201 23.67 2.67 -10.14
CA SER A 201 23.64 3.99 -9.50
C SER A 201 22.25 4.65 -9.51
N VAL A 202 21.39 4.30 -10.47
CA VAL A 202 20.07 4.94 -10.66
C VAL A 202 18.89 4.02 -10.31
N LEU A 203 19.09 2.70 -10.28
CA LEU A 203 18.05 1.71 -10.04
C LEU A 203 18.26 1.04 -8.67
N PRO A 204 17.60 1.52 -7.60
CA PRO A 204 17.86 1.07 -6.24
C PRO A 204 17.53 -0.42 -6.06
N GLU A 205 18.22 -1.07 -5.13
CA GLU A 205 17.88 -2.44 -4.73
C GLU A 205 16.47 -2.53 -4.16
N ASN A 206 15.90 -3.74 -4.25
CA ASN A 206 14.56 -4.01 -3.73
C ASN A 206 14.50 -5.43 -3.18
N GLN A 207 14.38 -5.57 -1.85
CA GLN A 207 14.33 -6.87 -1.16
C GLN A 207 12.98 -7.07 -0.45
N SER A 208 11.91 -6.38 -0.87
CA SER A 208 10.64 -6.31 -0.14
C SER A 208 10.01 -7.68 0.14
N SER A 209 9.97 -8.57 -0.85
CA SER A 209 9.41 -9.92 -0.65
C SER A 209 10.24 -10.73 0.33
N LYS A 210 11.56 -10.76 0.12
CA LYS A 210 12.48 -11.53 0.95
C LYS A 210 12.39 -11.14 2.42
N GLU A 211 12.31 -9.85 2.73
CA GLU A 211 12.19 -9.39 4.11
C GLU A 211 10.79 -9.66 4.69
N MET A 212 9.74 -9.56 3.87
CA MET A 212 8.38 -9.96 4.30
C MET A 212 8.32 -11.45 4.67
N ASP A 213 8.85 -12.32 3.82
CA ASP A 213 8.87 -13.77 4.04
C ASP A 213 9.72 -14.14 5.27
N ARG A 214 10.85 -13.44 5.49
CA ARG A 214 11.68 -13.58 6.69
C ARG A 214 10.94 -13.18 7.96
N MET A 215 10.13 -12.13 7.93
CA MET A 215 9.35 -11.69 9.08
C MET A 215 8.24 -12.68 9.44
N ILE A 216 7.56 -13.26 8.45
CA ILE A 216 6.57 -14.33 8.66
C ILE A 216 7.27 -15.57 9.24
N TYR A 217 8.42 -15.94 8.69
CA TYR A 217 9.24 -17.04 9.21
C TYR A 217 9.69 -16.80 10.66
N GLN A 218 10.12 -15.58 11.00
CA GLN A 218 10.52 -15.21 12.36
C GLN A 218 9.34 -15.30 13.34
N ALA A 219 8.14 -14.89 12.92
CA ALA A 219 6.93 -15.07 13.72
C ALA A 219 6.67 -16.56 14.01
N TRP A 220 6.78 -17.43 13.00
CA TRP A 220 6.63 -18.88 13.19
C TRP A 220 7.68 -19.48 14.14
N LEU A 221 8.96 -19.09 13.99
CA LEU A 221 10.02 -19.50 14.92
C LEU A 221 9.73 -19.05 16.36
N THR A 222 9.23 -17.84 16.53
CA THR A 222 8.92 -17.25 17.83
C THR A 222 7.77 -17.98 18.53
N TYR A 223 6.81 -18.52 17.76
CA TYR A 223 5.74 -19.36 18.32
C TYR A 223 6.29 -20.64 18.98
N GLY A 224 7.39 -21.19 18.46
CA GLY A 224 8.17 -22.23 19.14
C GLY A 224 7.69 -23.67 18.97
N ASP A 225 6.69 -23.93 18.12
CA ASP A 225 6.24 -25.29 17.78
C ASP A 225 6.59 -25.63 16.31
N PRO A 226 7.55 -26.55 16.06
CA PRO A 226 7.95 -26.91 14.69
C PRO A 226 6.88 -27.68 13.91
N ASN A 227 5.81 -28.18 14.55
CA ASN A 227 4.70 -28.85 13.88
C ASN A 227 3.53 -27.89 13.55
N ALA A 228 3.61 -26.65 14.01
CA ALA A 228 2.54 -25.69 13.85
C ALA A 228 2.47 -25.12 12.43
N ILE A 229 1.25 -24.83 12.01
CA ILE A 229 0.90 -24.38 10.67
C ILE A 229 1.16 -22.87 10.51
N ILE A 230 1.64 -22.48 9.32
CA ILE A 230 1.51 -21.10 8.82
C ILE A 230 0.26 -21.08 7.94
N LEU A 231 -0.78 -20.38 8.42
CA LEU A 231 -2.09 -20.34 7.80
C LEU A 231 -2.29 -19.00 7.07
N PHE A 232 -2.59 -19.06 5.79
CA PHE A 232 -3.08 -17.95 4.99
C PHE A 232 -4.60 -18.09 4.83
N MET A 233 -5.33 -17.10 5.33
CA MET A 233 -6.74 -16.90 5.00
C MET A 233 -6.79 -15.99 3.79
N ASP A 234 -6.83 -16.60 2.61
CA ASP A 234 -6.94 -15.90 1.35
C ASP A 234 -8.41 -15.67 1.00
N GLY A 235 -8.66 -14.59 0.27
CA GLY A 235 -9.98 -14.33 -0.28
C GLY A 235 -10.32 -15.30 -1.42
N LYS A 236 -11.38 -14.95 -2.15
CA LYS A 236 -11.74 -15.66 -3.38
C LYS A 236 -10.55 -15.71 -4.33
N LYS A 237 -10.43 -16.84 -5.04
CA LYS A 237 -9.52 -17.06 -6.17
C LYS A 237 -9.34 -15.78 -7.01
N SER A 238 -8.09 -15.33 -7.12
CA SER A 238 -7.72 -14.04 -7.69
C SER A 238 -6.71 -14.17 -8.83
N SER A 239 -6.49 -13.06 -9.54
CA SER A 239 -5.39 -12.93 -10.51
C SER A 239 -4.00 -13.11 -9.88
N TRP A 240 -3.89 -12.84 -8.58
CA TRP A 240 -2.64 -12.78 -7.84
C TRP A 240 -2.22 -14.11 -7.19
N HIS A 241 -2.85 -15.23 -7.59
CA HIS A 241 -2.49 -16.55 -7.07
C HIS A 241 -1.00 -16.90 -7.20
N PHE A 242 -0.37 -16.42 -8.27
CA PHE A 242 1.07 -16.58 -8.46
C PHE A 242 1.83 -15.92 -7.30
N VAL A 243 1.51 -14.67 -6.94
CA VAL A 243 2.11 -13.94 -5.79
C VAL A 243 2.00 -14.75 -4.51
N GLN A 244 0.82 -15.29 -4.21
CA GLN A 244 0.59 -16.16 -3.04
C GLN A 244 1.45 -17.43 -3.09
N SER A 245 1.57 -18.06 -4.28
CA SER A 245 2.37 -19.27 -4.45
C SER A 245 3.87 -19.01 -4.28
N HIS A 246 4.36 -17.83 -4.69
CA HIS A 246 5.75 -17.43 -4.45
C HIS A 246 6.05 -17.32 -2.97
N GLU A 247 5.17 -16.66 -2.20
CA GLU A 247 5.29 -16.57 -0.73
C GLU A 247 5.27 -17.97 -0.08
N HIS A 248 4.38 -18.86 -0.54
CA HIS A 248 4.34 -20.27 -0.11
C HIS A 248 5.69 -20.96 -0.30
N TYR A 249 6.26 -20.92 -1.51
CA TYR A 249 7.51 -21.61 -1.81
C TYR A 249 8.72 -21.02 -1.07
N GLU A 250 8.76 -19.70 -0.88
CA GLU A 250 9.82 -19.07 -0.11
C GLU A 250 9.73 -19.45 1.37
N LEU A 251 8.54 -19.56 1.95
CA LEU A 251 8.35 -20.02 3.32
C LEU A 251 8.68 -21.52 3.48
N GLU A 252 8.34 -22.38 2.51
CA GLU A 252 8.77 -23.78 2.50
C GLU A 252 10.30 -23.87 2.52
N ARG A 253 10.97 -23.04 1.71
CA ARG A 253 12.44 -22.96 1.65
C ARG A 253 13.04 -22.47 2.97
N LEU A 254 12.52 -21.38 3.55
CA LEU A 254 13.00 -20.80 4.81
C LEU A 254 12.80 -21.75 6.00
N THR A 255 11.70 -22.49 6.01
CA THR A 255 11.40 -23.47 7.08
C THR A 255 12.09 -24.82 6.87
N ASN A 256 12.80 -25.00 5.73
CA ASN A 256 13.38 -26.28 5.32
C ASN A 256 12.35 -27.41 5.33
N GLY A 257 11.14 -27.11 4.85
CA GLY A 257 10.00 -28.03 4.80
C GLY A 257 9.40 -28.45 6.16
N LYS A 258 9.80 -27.81 7.27
CA LYS A 258 9.30 -28.16 8.61
C LYS A 258 7.88 -27.65 8.86
N ALA A 259 7.60 -26.42 8.46
CA ALA A 259 6.27 -25.84 8.64
C ALA A 259 5.32 -26.39 7.57
N LYS A 260 4.11 -26.78 7.97
CA LYS A 260 3.01 -26.96 7.02
C LYS A 260 2.45 -25.58 6.69
N ILE A 261 2.53 -25.16 5.43
CA ILE A 261 1.94 -23.91 4.94
C ILE A 261 0.62 -24.24 4.27
N VAL A 262 -0.44 -23.51 4.63
CA VAL A 262 -1.79 -23.75 4.13
C VAL A 262 -2.43 -22.44 3.71
N HIS A 263 -2.95 -22.40 2.48
CA HIS A 263 -3.79 -21.34 1.96
C HIS A 263 -5.25 -21.84 1.95
N LEU A 264 -6.16 -21.07 2.54
CA LEU A 264 -7.61 -21.31 2.50
C LEU A 264 -8.26 -20.23 1.63
N ASP A 265 -8.82 -20.62 0.48
CA ASP A 265 -9.35 -19.72 -0.55
C ASP A 265 -10.89 -19.62 -0.52
N CYS A 266 -11.57 -20.52 0.22
CA CYS A 266 -13.03 -20.55 0.27
C CYS A 266 -13.60 -21.04 1.60
N ASN A 267 -14.80 -20.54 1.96
CA ASN A 267 -15.48 -20.79 3.24
C ASN A 267 -15.57 -22.26 3.64
N SER A 268 -15.75 -23.18 2.67
CA SER A 268 -15.82 -24.61 2.96
C SER A 268 -14.55 -25.21 3.53
N GLU A 269 -13.38 -24.65 3.23
CA GLU A 269 -12.08 -25.15 3.71
C GLU A 269 -11.82 -24.75 5.17
N PHE A 270 -12.46 -23.69 5.65
CA PHE A 270 -12.35 -23.25 7.04
C PHE A 270 -13.11 -24.16 8.03
N LYS A 271 -13.95 -25.09 7.56
CA LYS A 271 -14.76 -25.97 8.44
C LYS A 271 -13.95 -26.84 9.39
N ASN A 272 -12.68 -27.06 9.08
CA ASN A 272 -11.76 -27.82 9.94
C ASN A 272 -10.92 -26.91 10.87
N LEU A 273 -11.17 -25.60 10.84
CA LEU A 273 -10.55 -24.64 11.74
C LEU A 273 -11.33 -24.63 13.06
N THR A 274 -10.64 -24.94 14.15
CA THR A 274 -11.21 -25.00 15.51
C THR A 274 -10.35 -24.22 16.49
N MET A 275 -10.92 -23.87 17.64
CA MET A 275 -10.18 -23.26 18.74
C MET A 275 -10.43 -24.07 20.01
N ASP A 276 -9.34 -24.50 20.65
CA ASP A 276 -9.37 -25.24 21.92
C ASP A 276 -9.85 -24.32 23.07
N GLU A 277 -10.19 -24.91 24.22
CA GLU A 277 -10.55 -24.17 25.44
C GLU A 277 -9.44 -23.23 25.91
N ASP A 278 -8.18 -23.56 25.62
CA ASP A 278 -7.01 -22.76 25.96
C ASP A 278 -6.68 -21.71 24.88
N PHE A 279 -7.58 -21.48 23.92
CA PHE A 279 -7.43 -20.54 22.79
C PHE A 279 -6.39 -20.95 21.73
N THR A 280 -5.89 -22.19 21.73
CA THR A 280 -5.06 -22.70 20.64
C THR A 280 -5.90 -22.87 19.37
N LEU A 281 -5.52 -22.16 18.29
CA LEU A 281 -6.12 -22.33 16.97
C LEU A 281 -5.58 -23.62 16.34
N ARG A 282 -6.47 -24.44 15.76
CA ARG A 282 -6.09 -25.67 15.07
C ARG A 282 -6.72 -25.76 13.69
N LEU A 283 -5.97 -26.31 12.75
CA LEU A 283 -6.47 -26.77 11.46
C LEU A 283 -6.17 -28.26 11.32
N ASP A 284 -7.21 -29.07 11.10
CA ASP A 284 -7.13 -30.53 11.06
C ASP A 284 -6.44 -31.11 12.33
N GLY A 285 -6.75 -30.54 13.49
CA GLY A 285 -6.17 -30.93 14.79
C GLY A 285 -4.72 -30.47 15.05
N ARG A 286 -4.05 -29.85 14.07
CA ARG A 286 -2.68 -29.32 14.23
C ARG A 286 -2.70 -27.85 14.66
N PRO A 287 -1.83 -27.42 15.58
CA PRO A 287 -1.79 -26.01 16.01
C PRO A 287 -1.43 -25.08 14.86
N VAL A 288 -1.96 -23.87 14.88
CA VAL A 288 -1.63 -22.78 13.96
C VAL A 288 -0.76 -21.77 14.69
N ALA A 289 0.48 -21.60 14.23
CA ALA A 289 1.44 -20.66 14.81
C ALA A 289 1.22 -19.23 14.30
N VAL A 290 1.02 -19.10 12.99
CA VAL A 290 0.86 -17.82 12.30
C VAL A 290 -0.43 -17.87 11.50
N ALA A 291 -1.26 -16.83 11.63
CA ALA A 291 -2.48 -16.65 10.85
C ALA A 291 -2.39 -15.33 10.08
N TYR A 292 -2.05 -15.42 8.80
CA TYR A 292 -2.08 -14.31 7.86
C TYR A 292 -3.48 -14.18 7.26
N LYS A 293 -4.20 -13.14 7.68
CA LYS A 293 -5.44 -12.74 7.00
C LYS A 293 -5.10 -11.89 5.77
N ASN A 294 -4.97 -12.53 4.62
CA ASN A 294 -4.63 -11.86 3.38
C ASN A 294 -5.88 -11.29 2.69
N MET A 295 -6.68 -10.56 3.47
CA MET A 295 -7.93 -9.93 3.06
C MET A 295 -8.07 -8.57 3.73
N ILE A 296 -9.07 -7.81 3.29
CA ILE A 296 -9.41 -6.51 3.85
C ILE A 296 -10.81 -6.62 4.45
N PHE A 297 -10.95 -6.26 5.71
CA PHE A 297 -12.19 -6.28 6.47
C PHE A 297 -12.79 -4.89 6.67
N LEU A 298 -11.95 -3.87 6.78
CA LEU A 298 -12.38 -2.50 7.02
C LEU A 298 -13.29 -1.99 5.88
N GLY A 299 -14.56 -1.74 6.21
CA GLY A 299 -15.57 -1.23 5.27
C GLY A 299 -16.10 -2.28 4.28
N TYR A 300 -15.84 -3.58 4.53
CA TYR A 300 -16.33 -4.71 3.74
C TYR A 300 -17.22 -5.63 4.56
N THR A 301 -18.41 -5.93 4.05
CA THR A 301 -19.34 -6.84 4.72
C THR A 301 -18.82 -8.27 4.63
N SER A 302 -18.62 -8.91 5.78
CA SER A 302 -18.34 -10.34 5.86
C SER A 302 -19.63 -11.14 5.91
N THR A 303 -19.62 -12.32 5.30
CA THR A 303 -20.65 -13.33 5.57
C THR A 303 -20.60 -13.78 7.03
N PRO A 304 -21.69 -14.30 7.61
CA PRO A 304 -21.68 -14.82 8.98
C PRO A 304 -20.61 -15.89 9.21
N GLU A 305 -20.33 -16.70 8.17
CA GLU A 305 -19.32 -17.76 8.21
C GLU A 305 -17.89 -17.18 8.17
N GLU A 306 -17.59 -16.23 7.28
CA GLU A 306 -16.30 -15.51 7.31
C GLU A 306 -16.07 -14.83 8.65
N TYR A 307 -17.08 -14.12 9.18
CA TYR A 307 -17.00 -13.45 10.47
C TYR A 307 -16.71 -14.44 11.61
N HIS A 308 -17.34 -15.62 11.60
CA HIS A 308 -17.10 -16.66 12.59
C HIS A 308 -15.61 -17.07 12.64
N TYR A 309 -14.99 -17.32 11.49
CA TYR A 309 -13.58 -17.72 11.43
C TYR A 309 -12.63 -16.56 11.74
N ILE A 310 -12.93 -15.33 11.31
CA ILE A 310 -12.13 -14.14 11.68
C ILE A 310 -12.15 -13.94 13.19
N ARG A 311 -13.34 -14.01 13.80
CA ARG A 311 -13.50 -13.94 15.26
C ARG A 311 -12.71 -15.03 15.98
N MET A 312 -12.69 -16.25 15.43
CA MET A 312 -11.90 -17.35 15.98
C MET A 312 -10.40 -17.08 15.90
N ILE A 313 -9.90 -16.65 14.72
CA ILE A 313 -8.49 -16.33 14.49
C ILE A 313 -8.02 -15.20 15.42
N GLU A 314 -8.78 -14.12 15.51
CA GLU A 314 -8.42 -12.92 16.30
C GLU A 314 -8.37 -13.17 17.80
N ARG A 315 -9.24 -14.05 18.33
CA ARG A 315 -9.24 -14.46 19.74
C ARG A 315 -8.16 -15.47 20.10
N SER A 316 -7.56 -16.13 19.10
CA SER A 316 -6.66 -17.24 19.32
C SER A 316 -5.23 -16.85 19.75
N LYS A 317 -4.47 -17.88 20.15
CA LYS A 317 -3.03 -17.80 20.44
C LYS A 317 -2.12 -17.70 19.20
N ALA A 318 -2.67 -17.81 17.98
CA ALA A 318 -1.86 -17.64 16.77
C ALA A 318 -1.33 -16.20 16.66
N ILE A 319 -0.12 -16.03 16.12
CA ILE A 319 0.44 -14.71 15.78
C ILE A 319 -0.27 -14.21 14.52
N LYS A 320 -0.89 -13.03 14.60
CA LYS A 320 -1.67 -12.47 13.48
C LYS A 320 -0.75 -11.69 12.54
N VAL A 321 -1.01 -11.83 11.23
CA VAL A 321 -0.43 -11.00 10.17
C VAL A 321 -1.57 -10.41 9.33
N SER A 322 -1.88 -9.13 9.43
CA SER A 322 -1.81 -8.32 10.66
C SER A 322 -3.05 -8.59 11.54
N SER A 323 -3.07 -8.15 12.80
CA SER A 323 -4.29 -8.22 13.63
C SER A 323 -5.33 -7.18 13.19
N LEU A 324 -6.59 -7.36 13.58
CA LEU A 324 -7.63 -6.34 13.32
C LEU A 324 -7.30 -4.98 13.95
N PHE A 325 -6.59 -4.92 15.08
CA PHE A 325 -6.13 -3.65 15.66
C PHE A 325 -5.20 -2.88 14.71
N LEU A 326 -4.29 -3.60 14.04
CA LEU A 326 -3.36 -3.03 13.08
C LEU A 326 -4.07 -2.59 11.81
N GLU A 327 -5.00 -3.39 11.29
CA GLU A 327 -5.83 -2.97 10.15
C GLU A 327 -6.63 -1.70 10.47
N PHE A 328 -7.33 -1.66 11.61
CA PHE A 328 -8.11 -0.50 12.05
C PHE A 328 -7.26 0.74 12.31
N SER A 329 -5.96 0.58 12.59
CA SER A 329 -5.06 1.73 12.69
C SER A 329 -4.86 2.43 11.34
N THR A 330 -5.00 1.72 10.20
CA THR A 330 -4.59 2.22 8.87
C THR A 330 -5.70 2.90 8.06
N SER A 331 -6.88 3.14 8.64
CA SER A 331 -7.98 3.74 7.89
C SER A 331 -7.75 5.19 7.47
N LYS A 332 -8.50 5.60 6.46
CA LYS A 332 -8.59 6.99 6.02
C LYS A 332 -9.06 7.91 7.14
N LYS A 333 -9.99 7.48 8.00
CA LYS A 333 -10.40 8.26 9.18
C LYS A 333 -9.26 8.48 10.17
N VAL A 334 -8.46 7.45 10.46
CA VAL A 334 -7.28 7.60 11.32
C VAL A 334 -6.25 8.53 10.68
N GLN A 335 -5.96 8.34 9.39
CA GLN A 335 -5.06 9.23 8.64
C GLN A 335 -5.50 10.70 8.73
N GLN A 336 -6.80 10.98 8.61
CA GLN A 336 -7.35 12.33 8.74
C GLN A 336 -7.18 12.89 10.16
N LEU A 337 -7.43 12.10 11.20
CA LEU A 337 -7.24 12.55 12.58
C LEU A 337 -5.77 12.87 12.86
N LEU A 338 -4.83 12.07 12.36
CA LEU A 338 -3.40 12.32 12.50
C LEU A 338 -2.94 13.65 11.91
N ALA A 339 -3.61 14.14 10.87
CA ALA A 339 -3.32 15.44 10.28
C ALA A 339 -3.63 16.63 11.22
N MET A 340 -4.46 16.43 12.24
CA MET A 340 -4.79 17.47 13.22
C MET A 340 -3.58 17.82 14.12
N PRO A 341 -3.50 19.06 14.63
CA PRO A 341 -2.46 19.44 15.59
C PRO A 341 -2.45 18.54 16.83
N GLY A 342 -1.26 18.13 17.28
CA GLY A 342 -1.07 17.29 18.48
C GLY A 342 -1.36 15.79 18.31
N MET A 343 -1.98 15.35 17.21
CA MET A 343 -2.39 13.95 17.06
C MET A 343 -1.24 13.00 16.75
N VAL A 344 -0.19 13.44 16.04
CA VAL A 344 1.04 12.63 15.88
C VAL A 344 1.81 12.62 17.19
N GLU A 345 1.93 13.78 17.84
CA GLU A 345 2.65 13.99 19.10
C GLU A 345 2.10 13.10 20.24
N ARG A 346 0.78 12.83 20.25
CA ARG A 346 0.15 11.85 21.16
C ARG A 346 0.88 10.51 21.18
N PHE A 347 1.37 10.05 20.03
CA PHE A 347 2.04 8.75 19.85
C PHE A 347 3.56 8.85 19.90
N PHE A 348 4.13 10.04 20.03
CA PHE A 348 5.56 10.29 20.20
C PHE A 348 5.77 11.30 21.36
N PRO A 349 5.40 10.94 22.60
CA PRO A 349 5.48 11.85 23.73
C PRO A 349 6.93 12.12 24.19
N ASP A 350 7.88 11.27 23.80
CA ASP A 350 9.30 11.46 24.09
C ASP A 350 9.89 12.57 23.18
N PRO A 351 10.42 13.66 23.75
CA PRO A 351 11.04 14.74 22.97
C PRO A 351 12.19 14.30 22.07
N SER A 352 12.86 13.18 22.36
CA SER A 352 13.92 12.62 21.52
C SER A 352 13.38 12.12 20.16
N GLU A 353 12.08 11.86 20.05
CA GLU A 353 11.41 11.43 18.82
C GLU A 353 10.81 12.60 18.02
N ALA A 354 11.04 13.86 18.43
CA ALA A 354 10.46 15.05 17.77
C ALA A 354 10.79 15.14 16.26
N GLN A 355 11.96 14.66 15.83
CA GLN A 355 12.30 14.61 14.41
C GLN A 355 11.41 13.63 13.64
N MET A 356 11.05 12.48 14.23
CA MET A 356 10.10 11.53 13.61
C MET A 356 8.73 12.19 13.39
N VAL A 357 8.26 12.95 14.39
CA VAL A 357 7.02 13.72 14.28
C VAL A 357 7.10 14.73 13.12
N ALA A 358 8.20 15.49 13.05
CA ALA A 358 8.42 16.46 11.99
C ALA A 358 8.44 15.79 10.60
N ASP A 359 9.18 14.69 10.46
CA ASP A 359 9.31 13.95 9.21
C ASP A 359 7.95 13.39 8.74
N ILE A 360 7.16 12.81 9.65
CA ILE A 360 5.80 12.36 9.37
C ILE A 360 4.94 13.53 8.89
N ARG A 361 4.87 14.62 9.67
CA ARG A 361 4.02 15.78 9.37
C ARG A 361 4.38 16.43 8.04
N ASN A 362 5.67 16.47 7.68
CA ASN A 362 6.12 17.01 6.41
C ASN A 362 5.53 16.26 5.20
N THR A 363 5.20 14.98 5.36
CA THR A 363 4.56 14.18 4.31
C THR A 363 3.04 14.32 4.22
N PHE A 364 2.37 14.93 5.20
CA PHE A 364 0.91 15.02 5.15
C PHE A 364 0.42 16.01 4.09
N ALA A 365 -0.56 15.56 3.30
CA ALA A 365 -1.45 16.43 2.55
C ALA A 365 -2.52 17.01 3.49
N LYS A 366 -3.30 17.98 3.02
CA LYS A 366 -4.42 18.47 3.83
C LYS A 366 -5.55 17.43 3.84
N LEU A 367 -6.08 17.18 5.03
CA LEU A 367 -7.13 16.19 5.30
C LEU A 367 -8.17 16.81 6.22
N TRP A 368 -9.45 16.57 5.94
CA TRP A 368 -10.57 17.15 6.68
C TRP A 368 -11.61 16.08 7.03
N GLY A 369 -12.00 16.06 8.31
CA GLY A 369 -13.16 15.31 8.78
C GLY A 369 -14.46 16.04 8.45
N LEU A 370 -15.54 15.28 8.24
CA LEU A 370 -16.85 15.80 7.84
C LEU A 370 -17.95 15.52 8.88
N GLU A 371 -17.58 14.97 10.03
CA GLU A 371 -18.50 14.54 11.09
C GLU A 371 -19.17 15.71 11.85
N ASN A 372 -18.49 16.85 11.93
CA ASN A 372 -18.92 18.01 12.72
C ASN A 372 -19.70 19.00 11.87
N ASP A 373 -20.60 19.76 12.50
CA ASP A 373 -21.33 20.86 11.86
C ASP A 373 -20.82 22.23 12.33
N ASN A 374 -19.51 22.36 12.55
CA ASN A 374 -18.89 23.64 12.88
C ASN A 374 -18.59 24.48 11.62
N GLU A 375 -18.33 25.77 11.80
CA GLU A 375 -18.09 26.71 10.70
C GLU A 375 -16.95 26.26 9.78
N GLN A 376 -15.86 25.74 10.34
CA GLN A 376 -14.72 25.25 9.54
C GLN A 376 -15.13 24.09 8.63
N THR A 377 -15.90 23.14 9.15
CA THR A 377 -16.35 21.97 8.37
C THR A 377 -17.34 22.38 7.29
N ARG A 378 -18.28 23.29 7.59
CA ARG A 378 -19.22 23.83 6.59
C ARG A 378 -18.49 24.54 5.45
N ARG A 379 -17.51 25.39 5.77
CA ARG A 379 -16.70 26.09 4.75
C ARG A 379 -15.95 25.12 3.84
N VAL A 380 -15.36 24.05 4.40
CA VAL A 380 -14.66 23.04 3.59
C VAL A 380 -15.63 22.26 2.70
N ILE A 381 -16.82 21.92 3.20
CA ILE A 381 -17.86 21.26 2.40
C ILE A 381 -18.34 22.18 1.27
N GLU A 382 -18.59 23.46 1.57
CA GLU A 382 -19.00 24.46 0.58
C GLU A 382 -17.93 24.66 -0.51
N ASP A 383 -16.65 24.77 -0.13
CA ASP A 383 -15.54 24.86 -1.11
C ASP A 383 -15.45 23.58 -1.94
N ALA A 384 -15.57 22.40 -1.34
CA ALA A 384 -15.54 21.14 -2.08
C ALA A 384 -16.74 20.94 -3.02
N ILE A 385 -17.90 21.54 -2.72
CA ILE A 385 -19.05 21.57 -3.63
C ILE A 385 -18.81 22.55 -4.80
N ALA A 386 -18.20 23.70 -4.53
CA ALA A 386 -17.93 24.73 -5.53
C ALA A 386 -16.72 24.41 -6.42
N HIS A 387 -15.71 23.75 -5.86
CA HIS A 387 -14.41 23.45 -6.47
C HIS A 387 -14.01 21.97 -6.27
N PRO A 388 -14.83 21.01 -6.71
CA PRO A 388 -14.60 19.59 -6.46
C PRO A 388 -13.29 19.07 -7.09
N GLU A 389 -12.74 19.75 -8.10
CA GLU A 389 -11.47 19.39 -8.72
C GLU A 389 -10.28 19.47 -7.77
N ARG A 390 -10.39 20.21 -6.66
CA ARG A 390 -9.35 20.39 -5.64
C ARG A 390 -9.30 19.27 -4.60
N TYR A 391 -10.28 18.37 -4.63
CA TYR A 391 -10.50 17.40 -3.58
C TYR A 391 -10.60 15.97 -4.08
N VAL A 392 -10.42 15.04 -3.15
CA VAL A 392 -10.79 13.63 -3.25
C VAL A 392 -11.65 13.31 -2.03
N LEU A 393 -12.84 12.79 -2.26
CA LEU A 393 -13.72 12.32 -1.18
C LEU A 393 -13.51 10.82 -1.02
N LYS A 394 -13.02 10.40 0.15
CA LYS A 394 -12.65 9.00 0.41
C LYS A 394 -13.58 8.38 1.45
N PRO A 395 -14.26 7.25 1.16
CA PRO A 395 -14.89 6.45 2.19
C PRO A 395 -13.83 5.70 3.03
N ASN A 396 -14.21 5.21 4.20
CA ASN A 396 -13.37 4.30 5.01
C ASN A 396 -13.32 2.88 4.41
N LYS A 397 -12.77 2.75 3.21
CA LYS A 397 -12.57 1.48 2.49
C LYS A 397 -11.17 1.41 1.92
N GLU A 398 -10.64 0.19 1.83
CA GLU A 398 -9.33 -0.10 1.24
C GLU A 398 -9.45 -0.89 -0.10
N GLY A 399 -8.35 -1.05 -0.83
CA GLY A 399 -8.31 -1.89 -2.04
C GLY A 399 -8.56 -1.19 -3.38
N GLY A 400 -8.61 0.14 -3.40
CA GLY A 400 -8.69 0.98 -4.62
C GLY A 400 -10.07 1.06 -5.29
N GLY A 401 -10.28 2.12 -6.10
CA GLY A 401 -11.51 2.31 -6.87
C GLY A 401 -12.75 2.67 -6.05
N LYS A 402 -12.57 3.21 -4.84
CA LYS A 402 -13.66 3.56 -3.91
C LYS A 402 -13.86 5.06 -3.73
N ASN A 403 -12.95 5.88 -4.23
CA ASN A 403 -12.97 7.33 -4.04
C ASN A 403 -13.97 7.99 -5.00
N PHE A 404 -14.50 9.14 -4.59
CA PHE A 404 -15.30 10.01 -5.45
C PHE A 404 -14.45 11.18 -5.94
N TRP A 405 -14.71 11.62 -7.18
CA TRP A 405 -13.88 12.58 -7.90
C TRP A 405 -14.76 13.58 -8.66
N GLY A 406 -14.31 14.83 -8.78
CA GLY A 406 -15.00 15.84 -9.59
C GLY A 406 -16.47 15.99 -9.20
N GLN A 407 -17.38 16.03 -10.18
CA GLN A 407 -18.80 16.30 -9.92
C GLN A 407 -19.44 15.32 -8.92
N ASP A 408 -19.00 14.06 -8.86
CA ASP A 408 -19.49 13.08 -7.89
C ASP A 408 -19.29 13.54 -6.44
N ILE A 409 -18.22 14.29 -6.16
CA ILE A 409 -17.97 14.86 -4.81
C ILE A 409 -19.09 15.84 -4.46
N ALA A 410 -19.36 16.79 -5.35
CA ALA A 410 -20.38 17.82 -5.11
C ALA A 410 -21.78 17.21 -4.98
N ASP A 411 -22.11 16.21 -5.82
CA ASP A 411 -23.42 15.55 -5.79
C ASP A 411 -23.61 14.72 -4.52
N LYS A 412 -22.56 14.04 -4.04
CA LYS A 412 -22.58 13.30 -2.78
C LYS A 412 -22.69 14.24 -1.58
N LEU A 413 -21.88 15.29 -1.51
CA LEU A 413 -21.88 16.22 -0.37
C LEU A 413 -23.21 16.97 -0.22
N LYS A 414 -23.94 17.23 -1.31
CA LYS A 414 -25.29 17.82 -1.27
C LYS A 414 -26.36 16.88 -0.71
N THR A 415 -26.15 15.57 -0.81
CA THR A 415 -27.16 14.55 -0.48
C THR A 415 -26.84 13.78 0.80
N PHE A 416 -25.59 13.77 1.24
CA PHE A 416 -25.17 13.06 2.43
C PHE A 416 -25.85 13.58 3.70
N THR A 417 -26.38 12.63 4.47
CA THR A 417 -26.72 12.82 5.87
C THR A 417 -25.45 13.09 6.70
N GLN A 418 -25.62 13.55 7.95
CA GLN A 418 -24.48 13.73 8.85
C GLN A 418 -23.71 12.42 9.10
N THR A 419 -24.42 11.30 9.22
CA THR A 419 -23.80 9.99 9.46
C THR A 419 -23.05 9.46 8.22
N GLU A 420 -23.53 9.77 7.01
CA GLU A 420 -22.80 9.46 5.78
C GLU A 420 -21.56 10.35 5.64
N ARG A 421 -21.65 11.64 5.98
CA ARG A 421 -20.48 12.53 6.04
C ARG A 421 -19.42 11.98 7.00
N ALA A 422 -19.80 11.53 8.19
CA ALA A 422 -18.87 10.97 9.17
C ALA A 422 -18.12 9.70 8.69
N ALA A 423 -18.69 8.95 7.74
CA ALA A 423 -18.06 7.78 7.13
C ALA A 423 -17.08 8.12 5.99
N HIS A 424 -16.88 9.41 5.69
CA HIS A 424 -15.99 9.89 4.65
C HIS A 424 -15.03 10.95 5.19
N ILE A 425 -13.93 11.14 4.47
CA ILE A 425 -13.00 12.26 4.66
C ILE A 425 -12.83 13.00 3.34
N LEU A 426 -12.52 14.30 3.41
CA LEU A 426 -11.97 15.03 2.28
C LEU A 426 -10.45 15.06 2.39
N MET A 427 -9.78 14.86 1.26
CA MET A 427 -8.34 15.03 1.11
C MET A 427 -8.05 16.00 -0.03
N GLU A 428 -7.00 16.79 0.10
CA GLU A 428 -6.47 17.62 -0.98
C GLU A 428 -6.09 16.73 -2.17
N ARG A 429 -6.58 17.09 -3.35
CA ARG A 429 -6.18 16.41 -4.57
C ARG A 429 -4.76 16.81 -4.90
N LEU A 430 -3.85 15.85 -4.81
CA LEU A 430 -2.49 16.06 -5.23
C LEU A 430 -2.42 16.21 -6.75
N ASN A 431 -1.60 17.15 -7.20
CA ASN A 431 -1.13 17.29 -8.58
C ASN A 431 0.23 16.58 -8.71
N PRO A 432 0.28 15.33 -9.18
CA PRO A 432 1.52 14.56 -9.23
C PRO A 432 2.44 14.97 -10.38
N LEU A 433 3.75 14.86 -10.18
CA LEU A 433 4.73 15.03 -11.26
C LEU A 433 4.50 14.01 -12.39
N SER A 434 4.28 14.50 -13.61
CA SER A 434 4.03 13.69 -14.80
C SER A 434 5.31 13.44 -15.61
N THR A 435 5.44 12.23 -16.15
CA THR A 435 6.58 11.77 -16.97
C THR A 435 6.09 10.95 -18.16
N LYS A 436 6.91 10.72 -19.19
CA LYS A 436 6.52 9.87 -20.33
C LYS A 436 7.08 8.46 -20.20
N ASN A 437 6.25 7.45 -20.45
CA ASN A 437 6.66 6.05 -20.46
C ASN A 437 5.79 5.21 -21.41
N PHE A 438 6.19 3.97 -21.65
CA PHE A 438 5.43 2.98 -22.40
C PHE A 438 4.71 2.04 -21.42
N LEU A 439 3.39 1.97 -21.49
CA LEU A 439 2.57 1.03 -20.73
C LEU A 439 2.38 -0.23 -21.53
N VAL A 440 2.86 -1.36 -21.01
CA VAL A 440 2.74 -2.68 -21.62
C VAL A 440 1.62 -3.45 -20.90
N ARG A 441 0.59 -3.88 -21.65
CA ARG A 441 -0.60 -4.52 -21.07
C ARG A 441 -0.99 -5.76 -21.88
N PRO A 442 -1.48 -6.83 -21.21
CA PRO A 442 -1.94 -8.01 -21.92
C PRO A 442 -3.03 -7.68 -22.93
N ASN A 443 -2.89 -8.21 -24.15
CA ASN A 443 -3.86 -8.09 -25.24
C ASN A 443 -4.17 -6.63 -25.65
N LYS A 444 -3.22 -5.71 -25.47
CA LYS A 444 -3.32 -4.32 -25.92
C LYS A 444 -2.02 -3.90 -26.57
N GLU A 445 -2.12 -3.00 -27.53
CA GLU A 445 -0.94 -2.33 -28.06
C GLU A 445 -0.23 -1.53 -26.95
N THR A 446 1.10 -1.51 -27.03
CA THR A 446 1.92 -0.72 -26.12
C THR A 446 1.62 0.76 -26.28
N LEU A 447 1.33 1.43 -25.17
CA LEU A 447 0.91 2.83 -25.15
C LEU A 447 2.01 3.74 -24.63
N PHE A 448 2.56 4.60 -25.50
CA PHE A 448 3.44 5.70 -25.07
C PHE A 448 2.60 6.90 -24.64
N SER A 449 2.64 7.26 -23.36
CA SER A 449 1.81 8.34 -22.80
C SER A 449 2.44 9.01 -21.60
N ASP A 450 1.79 10.08 -21.13
CA ASP A 450 2.06 10.72 -19.85
C ASP A 450 1.54 9.83 -18.71
N VAL A 451 2.43 9.54 -17.76
CA VAL A 451 2.20 8.72 -16.58
C VAL A 451 2.60 9.45 -15.32
N VAL A 452 1.90 9.13 -14.23
CA VAL A 452 2.16 9.65 -12.88
C VAL A 452 2.48 8.48 -11.96
N ASN A 453 3.40 8.73 -11.03
CA ASN A 453 4.01 7.70 -10.20
C ASN A 453 3.52 7.80 -8.76
N GLU A 454 3.11 6.66 -8.19
CA GLU A 454 2.85 6.50 -6.76
C GLU A 454 3.88 5.53 -6.20
N ILE A 455 4.73 6.00 -5.28
CA ILE A 455 5.75 5.17 -4.62
C ILE A 455 5.21 4.66 -3.29
N GLY A 456 5.23 3.34 -3.11
CA GLY A 456 4.93 2.66 -1.87
C GLY A 456 6.20 2.17 -1.19
N ILE A 457 6.43 2.55 0.06
CA ILE A 457 7.57 2.08 0.87
C ILE A 457 7.08 1.02 1.87
N TYR A 458 7.71 -0.15 1.85
CA TYR A 458 7.40 -1.24 2.76
C TYR A 458 8.13 -1.06 4.09
N GLY A 459 7.46 -1.38 5.20
CA GLY A 459 8.06 -1.44 6.53
C GLY A 459 7.34 -2.49 7.38
N PHE A 460 8.11 -3.29 8.11
CA PHE A 460 7.59 -4.44 8.84
C PHE A 460 7.94 -4.33 10.32
N ILE A 461 6.94 -4.43 11.20
CA ILE A 461 7.13 -4.46 12.65
C ILE A 461 6.67 -5.81 13.18
N PHE A 462 7.54 -6.52 13.87
CA PHE A 462 7.15 -7.59 14.77
C PHE A 462 7.20 -7.05 16.20
N GLY A 463 6.08 -7.06 16.91
CA GLY A 463 5.97 -6.39 18.20
C GLY A 463 4.79 -6.86 19.05
N ASN A 464 4.78 -6.40 20.29
CA ASN A 464 3.76 -6.67 21.30
C ASN A 464 2.71 -5.55 21.31
N LEU A 465 1.45 -5.88 21.00
CA LEU A 465 0.33 -4.94 20.94
C LEU A 465 -0.25 -4.54 22.32
N GLU A 466 0.18 -5.20 23.39
CA GLU A 466 -0.28 -4.92 24.75
C GLU A 466 0.59 -3.85 25.43
N ASP A 467 1.91 -3.94 25.29
CA ASP A 467 2.85 -2.98 25.89
C ASP A 467 3.51 -2.03 24.87
N GLY A 468 3.30 -2.25 23.57
CA GLY A 468 3.87 -1.44 22.49
C GLY A 468 5.34 -1.72 22.18
N THR A 469 5.94 -2.77 22.75
CA THR A 469 7.33 -3.13 22.51
C THR A 469 7.53 -3.61 21.08
N VAL A 470 8.51 -3.02 20.39
CA VAL A 470 8.95 -3.47 19.07
C VAL A 470 10.08 -4.48 19.26
N VAL A 471 9.85 -5.72 18.84
CA VAL A 471 10.84 -6.80 18.88
C VAL A 471 11.80 -6.70 17.70
N HIS A 472 11.25 -6.42 16.52
CA HIS A 472 12.03 -6.27 15.30
C HIS A 472 11.36 -5.29 14.34
N TYR A 473 12.19 -4.51 13.65
CA TYR A 473 11.77 -3.61 12.58
C TYR A 473 12.67 -3.84 11.36
N GLU A 474 12.06 -4.00 10.20
CA GLU A 474 12.77 -4.16 8.93
C GLU A 474 12.20 -3.22 7.86
N GLN A 475 13.09 -2.66 7.04
CA GLN A 475 12.75 -1.69 5.99
C GLN A 475 13.69 -1.89 4.81
N ASN A 476 13.28 -2.71 3.86
CA ASN A 476 14.05 -2.92 2.66
C ASN A 476 13.16 -3.23 1.47
N GLY A 477 12.63 -2.19 0.86
CA GLY A 477 11.98 -2.30 -0.44
C GLY A 477 10.91 -1.27 -0.69
N HIS A 478 10.50 -1.23 -1.94
CA HIS A 478 9.54 -0.26 -2.45
C HIS A 478 8.74 -0.89 -3.60
N VAL A 479 7.68 -0.21 -4.01
CA VAL A 479 6.96 -0.49 -5.25
C VAL A 479 6.61 0.85 -5.89
N ILE A 480 6.70 0.96 -7.21
CA ILE A 480 6.06 2.06 -7.91
C ILE A 480 4.86 1.52 -8.66
N ARG A 481 3.75 2.25 -8.55
CA ARG A 481 2.57 2.08 -9.37
C ARG A 481 2.45 3.28 -10.27
N SER A 482 2.45 3.02 -11.57
CA SER A 482 2.32 4.03 -12.61
C SER A 482 0.96 3.92 -13.27
N LYS A 483 0.31 5.06 -13.47
CA LYS A 483 -0.97 5.17 -14.18
C LYS A 483 -0.90 6.29 -15.18
N LEU A 484 -1.80 6.27 -16.17
CA LEU A 484 -1.98 7.39 -17.08
C LEU A 484 -2.34 8.66 -16.30
N ALA A 485 -1.73 9.79 -16.67
CA ALA A 485 -1.89 11.07 -15.97
C ALA A 485 -3.34 11.58 -15.96
N ASP A 486 -4.16 11.18 -16.94
CA ASP A 486 -5.59 11.55 -17.05
C ASP A 486 -6.51 10.66 -16.20
N LYS A 487 -5.99 9.64 -15.50
CA LYS A 487 -6.79 8.69 -14.72
C LYS A 487 -6.73 9.00 -13.23
N ASN A 488 -7.91 9.03 -12.61
CA ASN A 488 -8.06 9.22 -11.17
C ASN A 488 -7.59 8.01 -10.36
N GLU A 489 -7.90 6.79 -10.80
CA GLU A 489 -7.57 5.54 -10.09
C GLU A 489 -6.38 4.81 -10.72
N GLY A 490 -5.52 4.21 -9.89
CA GLY A 490 -4.26 3.57 -10.31
C GLY A 490 -4.11 2.09 -9.93
N GLY A 491 -5.19 1.41 -9.55
CA GLY A 491 -5.12 0.02 -9.15
C GLY A 491 -4.67 -0.89 -10.30
N ILE A 492 -3.66 -1.73 -10.07
CA ILE A 492 -3.21 -2.72 -11.08
C ILE A 492 -4.32 -3.75 -11.31
N SER A 493 -4.94 -4.26 -10.24
CA SER A 493 -6.09 -5.16 -10.29
C SER A 493 -7.31 -4.55 -10.99
N ALA A 494 -7.46 -3.21 -10.93
CA ALA A 494 -8.54 -2.47 -11.60
C ALA A 494 -8.24 -2.17 -13.08
N GLY A 495 -7.07 -2.60 -13.59
CA GLY A 495 -6.66 -2.46 -14.99
C GLY A 495 -6.17 -1.06 -15.40
N SER A 496 -6.09 -0.11 -14.46
CA SER A 496 -5.65 1.27 -14.75
C SER A 496 -4.18 1.53 -14.40
N GLY A 497 -3.61 0.78 -13.46
CA GLY A 497 -2.20 0.86 -13.06
C GLY A 497 -1.28 -0.13 -13.77
N ALA A 498 0.02 0.10 -13.68
CA ALA A 498 1.10 -0.79 -14.09
C ALA A 498 2.19 -0.79 -13.00
N ILE A 499 2.87 -1.92 -12.83
CA ILE A 499 4.00 -2.04 -11.90
C ILE A 499 5.22 -1.37 -12.54
N ASP A 500 5.99 -0.66 -11.73
CA ASP A 500 7.13 0.15 -12.15
C ASP A 500 8.25 0.10 -11.10
N SER A 501 9.41 0.67 -11.42
CA SER A 501 10.51 0.92 -10.48
C SER A 501 11.12 2.30 -10.74
N PRO A 502 11.75 2.93 -9.73
CA PRO A 502 12.31 4.27 -9.90
C PRO A 502 13.60 4.25 -10.73
N TYR A 503 13.73 5.25 -11.58
CA TYR A 503 15.00 5.73 -12.12
C TYR A 503 15.39 7.00 -11.36
N LEU A 504 16.37 6.88 -10.46
CA LEU A 504 16.75 7.94 -9.53
C LEU A 504 17.65 8.99 -10.20
N TYR A 505 17.23 10.25 -10.16
CA TYR A 505 18.01 11.40 -10.65
C TYR A 505 18.14 12.49 -9.57
N ASN A 506 19.19 13.29 -9.67
CA ASN A 506 19.48 14.38 -8.73
C ASN A 506 18.85 15.71 -9.16
#